data_AF-B9RIV7-F1
#
_entry.id   AF-B9RIV7-F1
#
_cell.length_a   1.000
_cell.length_b   1.000
_cell.length_c   1.000
_cell.angle_alpha   90.00
_cell.angle_beta   90.00
_cell.angle_gamma   90.00
#
_symmetry.space_group_name_H-M   'P 1'
#
loop_
_entity.id
_entity.type
_entity.pdbx_description
1 polymer ?
#
loop_
_entity_poly.entity_id
_entity_poly.type
_entity_poly.pdbx_seq_one_letter_code
_entity_poly.pdbx_strand_id
1 'polypeptide(L)'
;MALASTPKVVLGSIAFAIFWILAVFPAVPFLPVGRTAGSLLGAMLMVIFQVLTPDQAYAAIDLPILGLLFGTMVVSVYLERADMFKYLGKLLSWKSKGPKDLLCRICLISAISSALFTNDTSCVVLTEFVLKIARQHNLPPHPFLLALASSANIGSSATPIGNPQNLVIAVQSKLSFGKFLFGVLPAMLVGIVVNITALMFMYWRLLSSTQKDEEDATSEVVADDDVSFHRFSPATMSHSASLNSQEGNFRLESVNMQSSPNMNGQINYAETLRNRINPAENEIHSVSCSTYESARSSNASKEVTADGSSQRREDTALPKRIASMDWLKAASMDRLRVPSMDRLKDASAEQLPGGKGDFSTKWKRMLWKSCVYLITIAMLVALLMGLNMSWSAITAALALVVLDFKDARPCLEKVSYSLLIFFCGMFITVDGFNKTGIPSALWDFMEPHAKIDNAAGISVLAGVILVLSNLASNVPTVLLLGGRIAASAAAISAADEKKAWLVLAWVSTVAGNLSLLGSAANLIVCEQARRAPQLGYNLTFWKHLKFGVPSTVIVTAVGLILIR
;
A
#
# COMPACT_ATOMS: atom_id res chain seq x y z
N MET A 1 20.97 34.20 0.34
CA MET A 1 19.91 35.06 0.93
C MET A 1 20.06 35.06 2.46
N ALA A 2 19.62 36.09 3.20
CA ALA A 2 19.77 36.11 4.67
C ALA A 2 18.85 35.08 5.36
N LEU A 3 19.35 34.40 6.40
CA LEU A 3 18.55 33.52 7.26
C LEU A 3 17.49 34.34 8.03
N ALA A 4 16.36 33.70 8.36
CA ALA A 4 15.38 34.28 9.27
C ALA A 4 15.97 34.46 10.68
N SER A 5 15.24 35.14 11.58
CA SER A 5 15.68 35.26 12.97
C SER A 5 15.87 33.89 13.63
N THR A 6 16.95 33.73 14.40
CA THR A 6 17.35 32.48 15.06
C THR A 6 16.19 31.69 15.69
N PRO A 7 15.25 32.29 16.47
CA PRO A 7 14.11 31.55 17.01
C PRO A 7 13.19 30.99 15.91
N LYS A 8 12.92 31.73 14.82
CA LYS A 8 12.10 31.22 13.71
C LYS A 8 12.79 30.08 12.97
N VAL A 9 14.11 30.16 12.80
CA VAL A 9 14.92 29.10 12.18
C VAL A 9 14.87 27.83 13.02
N VAL A 10 15.11 27.92 14.32
CA VAL A 10 15.10 26.77 15.24
C VAL A 10 13.70 26.16 15.36
N LEU A 11 12.68 26.96 15.65
CA LEU A 11 11.32 26.46 15.83
C LEU A 11 10.72 25.92 14.52
N GLY A 12 10.96 26.59 13.39
CA GLY A 12 10.56 26.09 12.07
C GLY A 12 11.25 24.77 11.70
N SER A 13 12.53 24.61 12.06
CA SER A 13 13.24 23.33 11.88
C SER A 13 12.64 22.22 12.73
N ILE A 14 12.26 22.51 13.99
CA ILE A 14 11.60 21.54 14.87
C ILE A 14 10.24 21.13 14.31
N ALA A 15 9.41 22.10 13.89
CA ALA A 15 8.10 21.82 13.29
C ALA A 15 8.23 20.99 11.99
N PHE A 16 9.20 21.32 11.13
CA PHE A 16 9.47 20.57 9.91
C PHE A 16 10.01 19.17 10.20
N ALA A 17 10.88 18.99 11.20
CA ALA A 17 11.39 17.69 11.61
C ALA A 17 10.29 16.77 12.17
N ILE A 18 9.37 17.30 12.99
CA ILE A 18 8.20 16.57 13.49
C ILE A 18 7.31 16.11 12.33
N PHE A 19 6.99 17.01 11.40
CA PHE A 19 6.28 16.69 10.17
C PHE A 19 6.99 15.59 9.38
N TRP A 20 8.29 15.77 9.13
CA TRP A 20 9.11 14.86 8.32
C TRP A 20 9.13 13.44 8.89
N ILE A 21 9.37 13.29 10.21
CA ILE A 21 9.36 11.99 10.89
C ILE A 21 7.99 11.32 10.71
N LEU A 22 6.89 12.04 10.97
CA LEU A 22 5.54 11.47 10.90
C LEU A 22 5.03 11.24 9.47
N ALA A 23 5.58 11.95 8.48
CA ALA A 23 5.26 11.78 7.06
C ALA A 23 6.04 10.61 6.44
N VAL A 24 7.31 10.42 6.82
CA VAL A 24 8.20 9.36 6.29
C VAL A 24 7.98 8.02 6.99
N PHE A 25 7.74 8.03 8.31
CA PHE A 25 7.54 6.81 9.11
C PHE A 25 6.06 6.68 9.50
N PRO A 26 5.22 5.92 8.76
CA PRO A 26 3.77 5.92 8.97
C PRO A 26 3.31 5.34 10.31
N ALA A 27 4.19 4.60 10.98
CA ALA A 27 3.99 3.98 12.28
C ALA A 27 5.27 4.16 13.13
N VAL A 28 5.43 5.36 13.71
CA VAL A 28 6.41 5.58 14.78
C VAL A 28 5.94 4.81 16.01
N PRO A 29 6.76 3.93 16.64
CA PRO A 29 6.28 2.99 17.66
C PRO A 29 5.56 3.61 18.86
N PHE A 30 5.86 4.86 19.19
CA PHE A 30 5.28 5.61 20.31
C PHE A 30 4.17 6.60 19.88
N LEU A 31 3.90 6.78 18.58
CA LEU A 31 2.96 7.80 18.08
C LEU A 31 2.27 7.35 16.77
N PRO A 32 1.25 6.46 16.82
CA PRO A 32 0.57 5.92 15.64
C PRO A 32 -0.47 6.88 15.04
N VAL A 33 -0.12 8.16 14.86
CA VAL A 33 -1.06 9.21 14.38
C VAL A 33 -1.23 9.20 12.85
N GLY A 34 -0.30 8.55 12.13
CA GLY A 34 -0.31 8.46 10.67
C GLY A 34 0.08 9.76 9.95
N ARG A 35 0.40 9.61 8.66
CA ARG A 35 0.99 10.68 7.83
C ARG A 35 0.14 11.95 7.76
N THR A 36 -1.19 11.81 7.64
CA THR A 36 -2.13 12.93 7.56
C THR A 36 -2.12 13.79 8.81
N ALA A 37 -2.15 13.18 10.01
CA ALA A 37 -2.13 13.94 11.26
C ALA A 37 -0.75 14.55 11.53
N GLY A 38 0.34 13.88 11.15
CA GLY A 38 1.68 14.45 11.19
C GLY A 38 1.83 15.71 10.33
N SER A 39 1.17 15.73 9.16
CA SER A 39 1.10 16.89 8.27
C SER A 39 0.31 18.06 8.87
N LEU A 40 -0.85 17.78 9.48
CA LEU A 40 -1.61 18.80 10.22
C LEU A 40 -0.85 19.33 11.44
N LEU A 41 -0.15 18.45 12.18
CA LEU A 41 0.65 18.84 13.34
C LEU A 41 1.80 19.76 12.93
N GLY A 42 2.53 19.44 11.84
CA GLY A 42 3.55 20.32 11.27
C GLY A 42 3.00 21.71 10.92
N ALA A 43 1.86 21.75 10.23
CA ALA A 43 1.21 23.00 9.83
C ALA A 43 0.78 23.84 11.04
N MET A 44 0.17 23.20 12.04
CA MET A 44 -0.24 23.83 13.29
C MET A 44 0.97 24.39 14.05
N LEU A 45 2.07 23.64 14.14
CA LEU A 45 3.30 24.08 14.80
C LEU A 45 3.95 25.27 14.07
N MET A 46 3.94 25.31 12.73
CA MET A 46 4.44 26.47 11.97
C MET A 46 3.70 27.77 12.29
N VAL A 47 2.40 27.69 12.56
CA VAL A 47 1.57 28.85 12.97
C VAL A 47 1.75 29.17 14.45
N ILE A 48 1.74 28.18 15.35
CA ILE A 48 1.96 28.37 16.80
C ILE A 48 3.33 28.99 17.08
N PHE A 49 4.37 28.54 16.39
CA PHE A 49 5.73 29.08 16.49
C PHE A 49 5.94 30.40 15.74
N GLN A 50 4.89 30.98 15.15
CA GLN A 50 4.93 32.25 14.40
C GLN A 50 5.97 32.28 13.26
N VAL A 51 6.28 31.11 12.71
CA VAL A 51 7.04 30.98 11.45
C VAL A 51 6.16 31.45 10.30
N LEU A 52 4.87 31.08 10.34
CA LEU A 52 3.79 31.58 9.50
C LEU A 52 2.75 32.35 10.33
N THR A 53 2.09 33.33 9.70
CA THR A 53 0.80 33.84 10.20
C THR A 53 -0.34 32.94 9.71
N PRO A 54 -1.53 32.96 10.34
CA PRO A 54 -2.69 32.18 9.87
C PRO A 54 -3.04 32.48 8.40
N ASP A 55 -3.04 33.75 7.99
CA ASP A 55 -3.35 34.15 6.60
C ASP A 55 -2.32 33.61 5.60
N GLN A 56 -1.03 33.62 5.98
CA GLN A 56 0.03 33.02 5.16
C GLN A 56 -0.09 31.50 5.07
N ALA A 57 -0.54 30.83 6.14
CA ALA A 57 -0.81 29.40 6.11
C ALA A 57 -1.97 29.08 5.15
N TYR A 58 -3.08 29.82 5.20
CA TYR A 58 -4.17 29.64 4.22
C TYR A 58 -3.72 29.96 2.79
N ALA A 59 -2.92 31.01 2.58
CA ALA A 59 -2.38 31.37 1.27
C ALA A 59 -1.37 30.35 0.70
N ALA A 60 -0.72 29.54 1.56
CA ALA A 60 0.16 28.46 1.13
C ALA A 60 -0.60 27.27 0.53
N ILE A 61 -1.92 27.14 0.74
CA ILE A 61 -2.71 26.00 0.25
C ILE A 61 -3.04 26.18 -1.25
N ASP A 62 -2.45 25.34 -2.10
CA ASP A 62 -2.71 25.33 -3.55
C ASP A 62 -4.06 24.65 -3.88
N LEU A 63 -5.11 25.47 -4.01
CA LEU A 63 -6.46 25.01 -4.39
C LEU A 63 -6.50 24.34 -5.79
N PRO A 64 -5.82 24.84 -6.84
CA PRO A 64 -5.71 24.13 -8.12
C PRO A 64 -5.23 22.68 -8.00
N ILE A 65 -4.17 22.42 -7.23
CA ILE A 65 -3.65 21.06 -7.01
C ILE A 65 -4.67 20.20 -6.24
N LEU A 66 -5.29 20.73 -5.18
CA LEU A 66 -6.30 19.99 -4.42
C LEU A 66 -7.54 19.64 -5.25
N GLY A 67 -8.04 20.58 -6.06
CA GLY A 67 -9.17 20.35 -6.95
C GLY A 67 -8.89 19.29 -8.01
N LEU A 68 -7.65 19.25 -8.50
CA LEU A 68 -7.18 18.28 -9.48
C LEU A 68 -6.96 16.89 -8.88
N LEU A 69 -6.41 16.81 -7.66
CA LEU A 69 -6.33 15.58 -6.87
C LEU A 69 -7.74 15.02 -6.60
N PHE A 70 -8.66 15.85 -6.14
CA PHE A 70 -10.05 15.45 -5.89
C PHE A 70 -10.73 14.94 -7.18
N GLY A 71 -10.64 15.70 -8.28
CA GLY A 71 -11.25 15.33 -9.55
C GLY A 71 -10.74 13.99 -10.10
N THR A 72 -9.42 13.79 -10.09
CA THR A 72 -8.79 12.55 -10.56
C THR A 72 -9.08 11.34 -9.66
N MET A 73 -9.22 11.53 -8.35
CA MET A 73 -9.68 10.47 -7.43
C MET A 73 -11.13 10.05 -7.72
N VAL A 74 -12.05 11.01 -7.90
CA VAL A 74 -13.45 10.69 -8.24
C VAL A 74 -13.53 9.94 -9.58
N VAL A 75 -12.84 10.43 -10.62
CA VAL A 75 -12.76 9.75 -11.92
C VAL A 75 -12.23 8.32 -11.77
N SER A 76 -11.18 8.11 -10.97
CA SER A 76 -10.61 6.78 -10.69
C SER A 76 -11.61 5.83 -10.01
N VAL A 77 -12.41 6.31 -9.05
CA VAL A 77 -13.48 5.52 -8.40
C VAL A 77 -14.57 5.11 -9.39
N TYR A 78 -14.96 6.01 -10.32
CA TYR A 78 -15.94 5.67 -11.35
C TYR A 78 -15.40 4.65 -12.37
N LEU A 79 -14.13 4.74 -12.74
CA LEU A 79 -13.46 3.74 -13.59
C LEU A 79 -13.33 2.37 -12.91
N GLU A 80 -13.04 2.34 -11.61
CA GLU A 80 -13.06 1.12 -10.80
C GLU A 80 -14.44 0.44 -10.87
N ARG A 81 -15.51 1.21 -10.65
CA ARG A 81 -16.90 0.76 -10.79
C ARG A 81 -17.29 0.35 -12.22
N ALA A 82 -16.59 0.85 -13.24
CA ALA A 82 -16.79 0.47 -14.64
C ALA A 82 -16.12 -0.89 -15.01
N ASP A 83 -15.53 -1.59 -14.03
CA ASP A 83 -14.70 -2.80 -14.17
C ASP A 83 -13.38 -2.57 -14.95
N MET A 84 -12.89 -1.33 -15.05
CA MET A 84 -11.69 -0.98 -15.84
C MET A 84 -10.48 -1.84 -15.44
N PHE A 85 -10.19 -1.94 -14.13
CA PHE A 85 -9.11 -2.77 -13.61
C PHE A 85 -9.31 -4.28 -13.81
N LYS A 86 -10.55 -4.76 -13.94
CA LYS A 86 -10.83 -6.17 -14.26
C LYS A 86 -10.46 -6.48 -15.72
N TYR A 87 -10.60 -5.52 -16.62
CA TYR A 87 -10.09 -5.65 -17.99
C TYR A 87 -8.56 -5.61 -18.02
N LEU A 88 -7.89 -4.75 -17.24
CA LEU A 88 -6.42 -4.77 -17.06
C LEU A 88 -5.93 -6.13 -16.52
N GLY A 89 -6.58 -6.65 -15.47
CA GLY A 89 -6.29 -7.98 -14.91
C GLY A 89 -6.49 -9.12 -15.91
N LYS A 90 -7.50 -9.03 -16.78
CA LYS A 90 -7.69 -9.99 -17.89
C LYS A 90 -6.62 -9.83 -18.98
N LEU A 91 -6.17 -8.62 -19.28
CA LEU A 91 -5.12 -8.36 -20.27
C LEU A 91 -3.75 -8.90 -19.83
N LEU A 92 -3.47 -8.89 -18.52
CA LEU A 92 -2.28 -9.50 -17.93
C LEU A 92 -2.20 -11.02 -18.18
N SER A 93 -3.29 -11.76 -17.97
CA SER A 93 -3.32 -13.21 -18.14
C SER A 93 -3.62 -13.68 -19.56
N TRP A 94 -4.36 -12.89 -20.36
CA TRP A 94 -4.79 -13.31 -21.70
C TRP A 94 -3.60 -13.50 -22.65
N LYS A 95 -3.42 -14.75 -23.12
CA LYS A 95 -2.37 -15.15 -24.07
C LYS A 95 -0.94 -15.03 -23.50
N SER A 96 -0.77 -15.09 -22.17
CA SER A 96 0.57 -15.16 -21.55
C SER A 96 1.30 -16.42 -22.02
N LYS A 97 2.52 -16.27 -22.55
CA LYS A 97 3.36 -17.36 -23.07
C LYS A 97 4.43 -17.86 -22.08
N GLY A 98 4.26 -17.60 -20.79
CA GLY A 98 5.16 -18.05 -19.72
C GLY A 98 5.70 -16.92 -18.84
N PRO A 99 6.61 -17.23 -17.88
CA PRO A 99 7.00 -16.32 -16.82
C PRO A 99 7.66 -15.01 -17.31
N LYS A 100 8.41 -15.07 -18.41
CA LYS A 100 9.11 -13.93 -19.02
C LYS A 100 8.15 -12.96 -19.73
N ASP A 101 7.14 -13.50 -20.43
CA ASP A 101 6.08 -12.71 -21.08
C ASP A 101 5.21 -12.01 -20.02
N LEU A 102 4.83 -12.74 -18.96
CA LEU A 102 4.09 -12.19 -17.83
C LEU A 102 4.85 -11.02 -17.16
N LEU A 103 6.16 -11.14 -16.95
CA LEU A 103 6.98 -10.06 -16.37
C LEU A 103 6.95 -8.80 -17.24
N CYS A 104 7.15 -8.95 -18.55
CA CYS A 104 7.11 -7.83 -19.51
C CYS A 104 5.74 -7.15 -19.52
N ARG A 105 4.66 -7.94 -19.55
CA ARG A 105 3.28 -7.43 -19.49
C ARG A 105 2.98 -6.68 -18.21
N ILE A 106 3.43 -7.20 -17.06
CA ILE A 106 3.28 -6.51 -15.77
C ILE A 106 3.98 -5.16 -15.83
N CYS A 107 5.20 -5.07 -16.38
CA CYS A 107 5.89 -3.79 -16.52
C CYS A 107 5.09 -2.80 -17.39
N LEU A 108 4.70 -3.22 -18.61
CA LEU A 108 3.98 -2.36 -19.57
C LEU A 108 2.60 -1.91 -19.04
N ILE A 109 1.80 -2.85 -18.53
CA ILE A 109 0.44 -2.57 -18.04
C ILE A 109 0.49 -1.72 -16.77
N SER A 110 1.44 -1.96 -15.86
CA SER A 110 1.61 -1.14 -14.66
C SER A 110 2.06 0.28 -15.01
N ALA A 111 2.97 0.44 -15.98
CA ALA A 111 3.43 1.75 -16.42
C ALA A 111 2.31 2.57 -17.07
N ILE A 112 1.55 1.96 -17.99
CA ILE A 112 0.42 2.63 -18.66
C ILE A 112 -0.71 2.93 -17.68
N SER A 113 -1.08 1.97 -16.81
CA SER A 113 -2.08 2.18 -15.77
C SER A 113 -1.67 3.33 -14.84
N SER A 114 -0.41 3.35 -14.39
CA SER A 114 0.08 4.38 -13.47
C SER A 114 0.39 5.74 -14.14
N ALA A 115 0.37 5.82 -15.47
CA ALA A 115 0.43 7.08 -16.21
C ALA A 115 -0.97 7.68 -16.45
N LEU A 116 -1.98 6.84 -16.64
CA LEU A 116 -3.37 7.26 -16.88
C LEU A 116 -4.17 7.46 -15.59
N PHE A 117 -3.80 6.75 -14.53
CA PHE A 117 -4.42 6.76 -13.21
C PHE A 117 -3.36 7.02 -12.14
N THR A 118 -3.80 7.30 -10.91
CA THR A 118 -2.88 7.46 -9.78
C THR A 118 -2.09 6.16 -9.54
N ASN A 119 -0.80 6.33 -9.24
CA ASN A 119 0.14 5.24 -8.95
C ASN A 119 -0.36 4.36 -7.78
N ASP A 120 -0.80 4.98 -6.69
CA ASP A 120 -1.35 4.29 -5.52
C ASP A 120 -2.51 3.34 -5.88
N THR A 121 -3.50 3.82 -6.65
CA THR A 121 -4.65 3.01 -7.07
C THR A 121 -4.24 1.89 -8.02
N SER A 122 -3.34 2.16 -8.97
CA SER A 122 -2.79 1.13 -9.86
C SER A 122 -2.06 0.04 -9.07
N CYS A 123 -1.21 0.42 -8.11
CA CYS A 123 -0.47 -0.51 -7.27
C CYS A 123 -1.38 -1.36 -6.38
N VAL A 124 -2.40 -0.78 -5.74
CA VAL A 124 -3.36 -1.57 -4.92
C VAL A 124 -4.00 -2.66 -5.77
N VAL A 125 -4.63 -2.28 -6.89
CA VAL A 125 -5.48 -3.20 -7.62
C VAL A 125 -4.67 -4.22 -8.43
N LEU A 126 -3.56 -3.81 -9.06
CA LEU A 126 -2.73 -4.73 -9.83
C LEU A 126 -1.98 -5.73 -8.95
N THR A 127 -1.66 -5.40 -7.68
CA THR A 127 -1.00 -6.35 -6.76
C THR A 127 -1.83 -7.61 -6.56
N GLU A 128 -3.14 -7.49 -6.35
CA GLU A 128 -4.04 -8.65 -6.17
C GLU A 128 -4.06 -9.55 -7.41
N PHE A 129 -4.15 -8.95 -8.61
CA PHE A 129 -4.11 -9.70 -9.87
C PHE A 129 -2.76 -10.38 -10.09
N VAL A 130 -1.65 -9.69 -9.83
CA VAL A 130 -0.29 -10.24 -9.98
C VAL A 130 -0.07 -11.43 -9.05
N LEU A 131 -0.45 -11.33 -7.78
CA LEU A 131 -0.33 -12.43 -6.81
C LEU A 131 -1.20 -13.63 -7.20
N LYS A 132 -2.43 -13.37 -7.66
CA LYS A 132 -3.34 -14.42 -8.13
C LYS A 132 -2.77 -15.17 -9.33
N ILE A 133 -2.27 -14.46 -10.35
CA ILE A 133 -1.67 -15.08 -11.54
C ILE A 133 -0.39 -15.83 -11.16
N ALA A 134 0.48 -15.24 -10.33
CA ALA A 134 1.72 -15.88 -9.89
C ALA A 134 1.45 -17.24 -9.22
N ARG A 135 0.48 -17.32 -8.29
CA ARG A 135 0.12 -18.60 -7.67
C ARG A 135 -0.55 -19.58 -8.63
N GLN A 136 -1.41 -19.11 -9.54
CA GLN A 136 -2.05 -20.00 -10.53
C GLN A 136 -1.05 -20.74 -11.41
N HIS A 137 0.14 -20.16 -11.62
CA HIS A 137 1.26 -20.74 -12.36
C HIS A 137 2.43 -21.18 -11.44
N ASN A 138 2.22 -21.30 -10.12
CA ASN A 138 3.25 -21.63 -9.12
C ASN A 138 4.56 -20.79 -9.19
N LEU A 139 4.48 -19.56 -9.72
CA LEU A 139 5.63 -18.69 -9.93
C LEU A 139 6.01 -17.93 -8.64
N PRO A 140 7.30 -17.66 -8.41
CA PRO A 140 7.74 -16.82 -7.30
C PRO A 140 7.22 -15.38 -7.48
N PRO A 141 6.45 -14.80 -6.54
CA PRO A 141 5.82 -13.48 -6.72
C PRO A 141 6.83 -12.31 -6.68
N HIS A 142 8.00 -12.52 -6.10
CA HIS A 142 9.02 -11.48 -5.86
C HIS A 142 9.41 -10.63 -7.10
N PRO A 143 9.87 -11.21 -8.24
CA PRO A 143 10.19 -10.42 -9.43
C PRO A 143 8.99 -9.65 -9.98
N PHE A 144 7.78 -10.20 -9.88
CA PHE A 144 6.56 -9.58 -10.40
C PHE A 144 6.07 -8.40 -9.55
N LEU A 145 6.22 -8.49 -8.22
CA LEU A 145 5.93 -7.37 -7.32
C LEU A 145 6.94 -6.22 -7.50
N LEU A 146 8.23 -6.54 -7.70
CA LEU A 146 9.24 -5.53 -8.04
C LEU A 146 8.94 -4.91 -9.42
N ALA A 147 8.59 -5.70 -10.42
CA ALA A 147 8.20 -5.24 -11.75
C ALA A 147 7.00 -4.28 -11.73
N LEU A 148 5.97 -4.62 -10.94
CA LEU A 148 4.80 -3.77 -10.71
C LEU A 148 5.21 -2.42 -10.08
N ALA A 149 5.87 -2.44 -8.92
CA ALA A 149 6.23 -1.22 -8.20
C ALA A 149 7.17 -0.33 -9.01
N SER A 150 8.23 -0.90 -9.61
CA SER A 150 9.23 -0.13 -10.33
C SER A 150 8.70 0.48 -11.62
N SER A 151 7.87 -0.27 -12.35
CA SER A 151 7.25 0.22 -13.59
C SER A 151 6.10 1.17 -13.34
N ALA A 152 5.37 1.05 -12.22
CA ALA A 152 4.36 2.03 -11.83
C ALA A 152 5.00 3.39 -11.52
N ASN A 153 6.09 3.43 -10.74
CA ASN A 153 6.84 4.68 -10.51
C ASN A 153 7.35 5.27 -11.85
N ILE A 154 8.05 4.49 -12.68
CA ILE A 154 8.55 4.98 -13.99
C ILE A 154 7.41 5.45 -14.90
N GLY A 155 6.30 4.71 -14.99
CA GLY A 155 5.12 5.10 -15.77
C GLY A 155 4.48 6.39 -15.29
N SER A 156 4.29 6.53 -13.97
CA SER A 156 3.73 7.73 -13.34
C SER A 156 4.52 9.00 -13.64
N SER A 157 5.81 8.89 -13.93
CA SER A 157 6.67 10.04 -14.26
C SER A 157 6.21 10.78 -15.52
N ALA A 158 5.54 10.10 -16.46
CA ALA A 158 5.18 10.64 -17.76
C ALA A 158 3.99 11.62 -17.75
N THR A 159 3.19 11.66 -16.66
CA THR A 159 2.02 12.55 -16.59
C THR A 159 1.96 13.31 -15.27
N PRO A 160 1.33 14.50 -15.25
CA PRO A 160 0.96 15.20 -14.02
C PRO A 160 0.06 14.35 -13.11
N ILE A 161 -0.90 13.60 -13.68
CA ILE A 161 -1.92 12.86 -12.94
C ILE A 161 -1.40 11.54 -12.32
N GLY A 162 -0.31 10.98 -12.84
CA GLY A 162 0.20 9.68 -12.41
C GLY A 162 0.66 9.67 -10.95
N ASN A 163 1.18 10.79 -10.45
CA ASN A 163 1.55 10.93 -9.03
C ASN A 163 1.41 12.40 -8.55
N PRO A 164 1.27 12.64 -7.24
CA PRO A 164 1.08 13.99 -6.74
C PRO A 164 2.30 14.92 -6.88
N GLN A 165 3.54 14.42 -6.86
CA GLN A 165 4.71 15.30 -7.00
C GLN A 165 4.80 15.91 -8.42
N ASN A 166 4.44 15.15 -9.46
CA ASN A 166 4.34 15.64 -10.82
C ASN A 166 3.21 16.66 -10.97
N LEU A 167 2.14 16.52 -10.20
CA LEU A 167 1.05 17.48 -10.17
C LEU A 167 1.49 18.84 -9.64
N VAL A 168 2.25 18.84 -8.55
CA VAL A 168 2.90 20.06 -8.01
C VAL A 168 3.80 20.69 -9.06
N ILE A 169 4.65 19.90 -9.72
CA ILE A 169 5.55 20.41 -10.78
C ILE A 169 4.75 21.01 -11.93
N ALA A 170 3.72 20.34 -12.44
CA ALA A 170 2.94 20.81 -13.57
C ALA A 170 2.24 22.14 -13.28
N VAL A 171 1.69 22.32 -12.07
CA VAL A 171 1.05 23.57 -11.66
C VAL A 171 2.07 24.68 -11.43
N GLN A 172 3.18 24.41 -10.71
CA GLN A 172 4.20 25.43 -10.42
C GLN A 172 4.96 25.89 -11.68
N SER A 173 5.34 24.95 -12.56
CA SER A 173 6.00 25.23 -13.84
C SER A 173 5.07 25.87 -14.89
N LYS A 174 3.75 25.84 -14.66
CA LYS A 174 2.70 26.25 -15.61
C LYS A 174 2.81 25.52 -16.97
N LEU A 175 3.44 24.34 -17.01
CA LEU A 175 3.51 23.51 -18.20
C LEU A 175 2.13 22.93 -18.53
N SER A 176 1.71 23.00 -19.79
CA SER A 176 0.51 22.28 -20.23
C SER A 176 0.75 20.78 -20.18
N PHE A 177 -0.31 20.00 -19.90
CA PHE A 177 -0.21 18.55 -19.74
C PHE A 177 0.43 17.87 -20.95
N GLY A 178 0.09 18.29 -22.17
CA GLY A 178 0.72 17.80 -23.40
C GLY A 178 2.23 18.07 -23.47
N LYS A 179 2.69 19.27 -23.07
CA LYS A 179 4.13 19.60 -23.06
C LYS A 179 4.89 18.78 -22.03
N PHE A 180 4.32 18.60 -20.83
CA PHE A 180 4.87 17.73 -19.79
C PHE A 180 4.98 16.28 -20.30
N LEU A 181 3.90 15.75 -20.88
CA LEU A 181 3.85 14.40 -21.43
C LEU A 181 4.91 14.21 -22.52
N PHE A 182 4.94 15.04 -23.56
CA PHE A 182 5.91 14.87 -24.66
C PHE A 182 7.37 15.07 -24.23
N GLY A 183 7.65 15.86 -23.19
CA GLY A 183 9.00 16.04 -22.64
C GLY A 183 9.53 14.83 -21.86
N VAL A 184 8.67 14.10 -21.15
CA VAL A 184 9.06 12.92 -20.34
C VAL A 184 8.78 11.58 -21.02
N LEU A 185 7.82 11.50 -21.96
CA LEU A 185 7.43 10.25 -22.63
C LEU A 185 8.60 9.47 -23.25
N PRO A 186 9.58 10.09 -23.95
CA PRO A 186 10.75 9.36 -24.46
C PRO A 186 11.57 8.70 -23.34
N ALA A 187 11.80 9.43 -22.24
CA ALA A 187 12.49 8.92 -21.06
C ALA A 187 11.71 7.77 -20.40
N MET A 188 10.38 7.88 -20.29
CA MET A 188 9.53 6.82 -19.74
C MET A 188 9.58 5.55 -20.60
N LEU A 189 9.41 5.66 -21.92
CA LEU A 189 9.42 4.49 -22.82
C LEU A 189 10.75 3.74 -22.76
N VAL A 190 11.87 4.45 -22.87
CA VAL A 190 13.20 3.83 -22.79
C VAL A 190 13.48 3.33 -21.36
N GLY A 191 13.08 4.08 -20.32
CA GLY A 191 13.21 3.69 -18.93
C GLY A 191 12.47 2.41 -18.57
N ILE A 192 11.28 2.19 -19.15
CA ILE A 192 10.55 0.91 -19.02
C ILE A 192 11.28 -0.23 -19.73
N VAL A 193 11.84 -0.02 -20.93
CA VAL A 193 12.66 -1.04 -21.61
C VAL A 193 13.92 -1.39 -20.79
N VAL A 194 14.60 -0.39 -20.23
CA VAL A 194 15.75 -0.58 -19.32
C VAL A 194 15.34 -1.33 -18.06
N ASN A 195 14.20 -1.00 -17.45
CA ASN A 195 13.69 -1.68 -16.26
C ASN A 195 13.32 -3.14 -16.55
N ILE A 196 12.65 -3.42 -17.68
CA ILE A 196 12.32 -4.78 -18.15
C ILE A 196 13.61 -5.59 -18.36
N THR A 197 14.59 -5.04 -19.09
CA THR A 197 15.85 -5.75 -19.37
C THR A 197 16.67 -6.00 -18.10
N ALA A 198 16.72 -5.05 -17.16
CA ALA A 198 17.36 -5.22 -15.86
C ALA A 198 16.70 -6.33 -15.01
N LEU A 199 15.36 -6.34 -14.94
CA LEU A 199 14.60 -7.39 -14.25
C LEU A 199 14.78 -8.76 -14.91
N MET A 200 14.71 -8.82 -16.25
CA MET A 200 14.93 -10.04 -17.01
C MET A 200 16.34 -10.60 -16.79
N PHE A 201 17.37 -9.76 -16.77
CA PHE A 201 18.75 -10.19 -16.50
C PHE A 201 18.92 -10.69 -15.06
N MET A 202 18.47 -9.92 -14.07
CA MET A 202 18.60 -10.27 -12.65
C MET A 202 17.85 -11.56 -12.27
N TYR A 203 16.68 -11.79 -12.86
CA TYR A 203 15.85 -12.96 -12.59
C TYR A 203 15.88 -14.02 -13.71
N TRP A 204 16.82 -13.93 -14.66
CA TRP A 204 16.88 -14.80 -15.84
C TRP A 204 16.86 -16.29 -15.47
N ARG A 205 17.70 -16.68 -14.51
CA ARG A 205 17.82 -18.08 -14.06
C ARG A 205 16.52 -18.56 -13.41
N LEU A 206 15.96 -17.76 -12.50
CA LEU A 206 14.72 -18.06 -11.77
C LEU A 206 13.51 -18.20 -12.71
N LEU A 207 13.41 -17.34 -13.72
CA LEU A 207 12.32 -17.39 -14.71
C LEU A 207 12.50 -18.48 -15.77
N SER A 208 13.74 -18.94 -15.99
CA SER A 208 14.04 -20.01 -16.95
C SER A 208 13.94 -21.40 -16.33
N SER A 209 14.26 -21.57 -15.04
CA SER A 209 14.04 -22.85 -14.34
C SER A 209 12.56 -23.19 -14.28
N THR A 210 11.72 -22.25 -13.84
CA THR A 210 10.27 -22.51 -13.71
C THR A 210 9.58 -22.72 -15.05
N GLN A 211 10.07 -22.12 -16.14
CA GLN A 211 9.58 -22.45 -17.48
C GLN A 211 9.95 -23.89 -17.88
N LYS A 212 11.15 -24.36 -17.53
CA LYS A 212 11.56 -25.75 -17.78
C LYS A 212 10.74 -26.73 -16.94
N ASP A 213 10.44 -26.40 -15.69
CA ASP A 213 9.59 -27.22 -14.82
C ASP A 213 8.15 -27.34 -15.37
N GLU A 214 7.58 -26.27 -15.96
CA GLU A 214 6.27 -26.32 -16.66
C GLU A 214 6.34 -27.12 -17.98
N GLU A 215 7.41 -26.96 -18.78
CA GLU A 215 7.59 -27.67 -20.07
C GLU A 215 7.87 -29.17 -19.87
N ASP A 216 8.70 -29.55 -18.89
CA ASP A 216 8.97 -30.95 -18.54
C ASP A 216 7.69 -31.62 -18.00
N ALA A 217 6.98 -30.98 -17.06
CA ALA A 217 5.74 -31.55 -16.49
C ALA A 217 4.59 -31.66 -17.51
N THR A 218 4.49 -30.72 -18.47
CA THR A 218 3.53 -30.87 -19.59
C THR A 218 3.97 -31.90 -20.61
N SER A 219 5.28 -32.12 -20.80
CA SER A 219 5.80 -33.18 -21.66
C SER A 219 5.60 -34.57 -21.06
N GLU A 220 5.79 -34.75 -19.75
CA GLU A 220 5.48 -36.02 -19.05
C GLU A 220 3.99 -36.36 -19.12
N VAL A 221 3.10 -35.39 -18.90
CA VAL A 221 1.64 -35.60 -18.99
C VAL A 221 1.17 -35.88 -20.43
N VAL A 222 1.85 -35.37 -21.45
CA VAL A 222 1.55 -35.67 -22.86
C VAL A 222 2.18 -37.00 -23.32
N ALA A 223 3.25 -37.46 -22.70
CA ALA A 223 3.91 -38.72 -23.05
C ALA A 223 3.13 -39.98 -22.64
N ASP A 224 2.22 -39.88 -21.66
CA ASP A 224 1.43 -41.02 -21.15
C ASP A 224 0.19 -41.36 -22.01
N ASP A 225 -0.21 -40.50 -22.95
CA ASP A 225 -1.37 -40.73 -23.84
C ASP A 225 -1.03 -41.54 -25.11
N ASP A 226 0.25 -41.87 -25.36
CA ASP A 226 0.73 -42.45 -26.62
C ASP A 226 1.58 -43.75 -26.46
N VAL A 227 1.19 -44.64 -25.52
CA VAL A 227 1.68 -46.04 -25.50
C VAL A 227 0.52 -47.05 -25.47
N SER A 228 0.14 -47.53 -26.65
CA SER A 228 -0.91 -48.54 -26.82
C SER A 228 -0.45 -49.97 -26.51
N PHE A 229 -1.28 -50.67 -25.72
CA PHE A 229 -1.54 -52.12 -25.69
C PHE A 229 -0.49 -53.09 -26.32
N HIS A 230 0.10 -53.95 -25.47
CA HIS A 230 -0.26 -55.38 -25.36
C HIS A 230 0.78 -56.17 -24.54
N ARG A 231 0.33 -56.89 -23.49
CA ARG A 231 0.24 -58.37 -23.45
C ARG A 231 -0.16 -58.89 -22.05
N PHE A 232 -1.31 -59.57 -21.96
CA PHE A 232 -1.73 -60.31 -20.77
C PHE A 232 -1.01 -61.66 -20.67
N SER A 233 -0.65 -62.08 -19.45
CA SER A 233 -0.59 -63.49 -19.00
C SER A 233 -0.54 -63.56 -17.46
N PRO A 234 -0.93 -64.69 -16.84
CA PRO A 234 -1.81 -64.65 -15.67
C PRO A 234 -1.14 -64.84 -14.31
N ALA A 235 -1.94 -64.66 -13.25
CA ALA A 235 -1.56 -64.90 -11.86
C ALA A 235 -1.24 -66.37 -11.57
N THR A 236 -0.24 -66.59 -10.70
CA THR A 236 0.01 -67.86 -10.03
C THR A 236 0.26 -67.59 -8.55
N MET A 237 -0.52 -68.19 -7.66
CA MET A 237 -0.27 -68.18 -6.22
C MET A 237 0.66 -69.33 -5.84
N SER A 238 1.65 -69.06 -4.98
CA SER A 238 2.27 -70.07 -4.12
C SER A 238 2.81 -69.43 -2.85
N HIS A 239 2.25 -69.79 -1.70
CA HIS A 239 2.75 -69.40 -0.37
C HIS A 239 3.83 -70.38 0.13
N SER A 240 4.57 -69.92 1.15
CA SER A 240 5.20 -70.71 2.24
C SER A 240 6.71 -71.03 2.15
N ALA A 241 7.48 -70.26 2.94
CA ALA A 241 8.63 -70.62 3.79
C ALA A 241 9.43 -71.92 3.52
N SER A 242 10.78 -71.80 3.48
CA SER A 242 11.63 -72.04 4.68
C SER A 242 13.16 -71.97 4.40
N LEU A 243 13.92 -71.66 5.47
CA LEU A 243 15.32 -72.05 5.78
C LEU A 243 16.47 -71.78 4.78
N ASN A 244 17.40 -70.91 5.20
CA ASN A 244 18.84 -71.15 5.48
C ASN A 244 19.58 -72.31 4.75
N SER A 245 20.86 -72.20 4.35
CA SER A 245 21.96 -71.34 4.86
C SER A 245 23.24 -71.39 3.99
N GLN A 246 24.20 -70.51 4.32
CA GLN A 246 25.67 -70.64 4.12
C GLN A 246 26.22 -70.52 2.67
N GLU A 247 27.47 -70.05 2.44
CA GLU A 247 28.59 -69.76 3.35
C GLU A 247 29.53 -68.65 2.83
N GLY A 248 30.37 -68.08 3.70
CA GLY A 248 31.28 -66.96 3.33
C GLY A 248 32.15 -66.40 4.46
N ASN A 249 32.73 -67.31 5.24
CA ASN A 249 33.74 -67.16 6.30
C ASN A 249 34.75 -65.98 6.21
N PHE A 250 35.09 -65.38 7.37
CA PHE A 250 36.36 -65.71 8.08
C PHE A 250 36.36 -65.27 9.57
N ARG A 251 37.04 -66.05 10.43
CA ARG A 251 37.21 -65.83 11.88
C ARG A 251 38.61 -65.29 12.21
N LEU A 252 38.77 -64.62 13.37
CA LEU A 252 39.74 -65.06 14.40
C LEU A 252 39.38 -64.54 15.81
N GLU A 253 39.67 -65.34 16.83
CA GLU A 253 39.48 -65.06 18.27
C GLU A 253 40.84 -64.79 18.96
N SER A 254 40.86 -64.15 20.14
CA SER A 254 41.63 -64.60 21.34
C SER A 254 41.44 -63.66 22.55
N VAL A 255 41.89 -64.12 23.74
CA VAL A 255 41.43 -63.72 25.09
C VAL A 255 42.63 -63.42 26.04
N ASN A 256 42.35 -62.76 27.19
CA ASN A 256 43.18 -62.46 28.40
C ASN A 256 43.70 -61.01 28.55
N MET A 257 43.82 -60.38 29.75
CA MET A 257 43.35 -60.70 31.13
C MET A 257 43.62 -59.51 32.11
N GLN A 258 42.70 -59.23 33.05
CA GLN A 258 42.84 -58.36 34.27
C GLN A 258 43.14 -56.84 34.07
N SER A 259 42.73 -55.87 34.94
CA SER A 259 42.08 -55.88 36.27
C SER A 259 41.21 -54.64 36.55
N SER A 260 40.14 -54.79 37.34
CA SER A 260 39.26 -53.75 37.95
C SER A 260 39.95 -53.03 39.16
N PRO A 261 39.34 -52.10 39.95
CA PRO A 261 37.94 -51.61 40.03
C PRO A 261 37.81 -50.04 40.06
N ASN A 262 36.68 -49.34 40.31
CA ASN A 262 35.47 -49.69 41.08
C ASN A 262 34.21 -48.81 40.78
N MET A 263 33.01 -49.41 40.92
CA MET A 263 31.62 -48.89 41.13
C MET A 263 31.10 -47.63 40.40
N ASN A 264 30.01 -47.68 39.59
CA ASN A 264 28.56 -47.90 39.89
C ASN A 264 27.88 -46.75 40.67
N GLY A 265 26.66 -46.26 40.36
CA GLY A 265 25.64 -46.53 39.31
C GLY A 265 24.47 -45.51 39.48
N GLN A 266 23.74 -45.07 38.44
CA GLN A 266 22.50 -45.67 37.88
C GLN A 266 21.33 -45.84 38.91
N ILE A 267 20.03 -45.63 38.63
CA ILE A 267 19.28 -45.53 37.35
C ILE A 267 17.85 -44.90 37.51
N ASN A 268 17.33 -44.32 36.42
CA ASN A 268 15.95 -44.08 35.90
C ASN A 268 14.61 -44.04 36.72
N TYR A 269 13.67 -43.31 36.09
CA TYR A 269 12.26 -43.64 35.72
C TYR A 269 11.03 -43.17 36.54
N ALA A 270 10.09 -42.61 35.75
CA ALA A 270 8.61 -42.72 35.81
C ALA A 270 7.73 -41.81 36.73
N GLU A 271 6.77 -41.17 36.05
CA GLU A 271 5.38 -40.84 36.43
C GLU A 271 4.92 -40.82 37.91
N THR A 272 4.28 -39.72 38.35
CA THR A 272 2.81 -39.70 38.58
C THR A 272 2.24 -38.31 38.91
N LEU A 273 0.90 -38.23 38.88
CA LEU A 273 0.04 -37.06 39.11
C LEU A 273 -0.06 -36.59 40.58
N ARG A 274 -0.53 -35.34 40.72
CA ARG A 274 -1.68 -34.88 41.57
C ARG A 274 -1.38 -34.02 42.82
N ASN A 275 -2.04 -32.86 42.83
CA ASN A 275 -2.64 -32.10 43.96
C ASN A 275 -2.04 -32.20 45.38
N ARG A 276 -1.62 -31.05 45.93
CA ARG A 276 -2.31 -30.29 47.01
C ARG A 276 -1.53 -28.99 47.31
N ILE A 277 -2.19 -27.82 47.38
CA ILE A 277 -2.79 -27.19 48.58
C ILE A 277 -1.73 -26.84 49.66
N ASN A 278 -1.38 -25.55 49.68
CA ASN A 278 -0.79 -24.73 50.78
C ASN A 278 -1.49 -24.96 52.14
N PRO A 279 -0.94 -24.60 53.33
CA PRO A 279 -0.31 -23.28 53.59
C PRO A 279 0.77 -23.20 54.72
N ALA A 280 1.05 -21.95 55.14
CA ALA A 280 1.74 -21.53 56.37
C ALA A 280 3.29 -21.68 56.37
N GLU A 281 4.10 -20.80 56.97
CA GLU A 281 3.85 -19.50 57.66
C GLU A 281 5.19 -18.72 57.82
N ASN A 282 5.15 -17.55 58.48
CA ASN A 282 6.28 -16.83 59.13
C ASN A 282 7.34 -16.12 58.22
N GLU A 283 7.93 -14.97 58.60
CA GLU A 283 7.73 -14.10 59.79
C GLU A 283 8.22 -12.64 59.56
N ILE A 284 7.53 -11.69 60.22
CA ILE A 284 7.99 -10.44 60.89
C ILE A 284 9.02 -9.51 60.21
N HIS A 285 8.63 -8.22 60.11
CA HIS A 285 9.30 -7.01 60.66
C HIS A 285 8.42 -5.79 60.26
N SER A 286 7.47 -5.32 61.08
CA SER A 286 7.62 -4.24 62.09
C SER A 286 8.05 -2.87 61.53
N VAL A 287 7.43 -1.71 61.82
CA VAL A 287 6.26 -1.39 62.67
C VAL A 287 5.67 -0.01 62.27
N SER A 288 4.47 0.29 62.80
CA SER A 288 3.53 1.44 62.72
C SER A 288 4.09 2.90 62.75
N CYS A 289 3.33 4.02 62.78
CA CYS A 289 1.95 4.41 63.16
C CYS A 289 1.48 5.58 62.25
N SER A 290 0.28 5.66 61.64
CA SER A 290 -1.10 5.81 62.19
C SER A 290 -1.34 7.02 63.10
N THR A 291 -2.37 7.83 62.79
CA THR A 291 -3.34 8.54 63.68
C THR A 291 -4.31 9.34 62.78
N TYR A 292 -5.52 8.84 62.48
CA TYR A 292 -6.80 8.94 63.24
C TYR A 292 -7.59 10.23 62.88
N GLU A 293 -8.78 10.11 62.23
CA GLU A 293 -10.15 10.19 62.81
C GLU A 293 -10.70 11.66 62.84
N SER A 294 -12.00 11.99 62.95
CA SER A 294 -13.27 11.23 63.01
C SER A 294 -14.45 12.12 62.51
N ALA A 295 -15.67 11.57 62.50
CA ALA A 295 -16.90 12.19 61.97
C ALA A 295 -17.66 13.12 62.96
N ARG A 296 -18.61 13.93 62.45
CA ARG A 296 -19.96 14.25 63.03
C ARG A 296 -20.75 15.22 62.11
N SER A 297 -22.00 14.91 61.70
CA SER A 297 -23.31 15.30 62.31
C SER A 297 -23.56 16.83 62.39
N SER A 298 -24.73 17.42 62.12
CA SER A 298 -26.08 16.95 61.72
C SER A 298 -27.07 18.14 61.67
N ASN A 299 -28.11 18.11 60.81
CA ASN A 299 -29.43 18.81 60.92
C ASN A 299 -29.42 20.37 61.04
N ALA A 300 -30.41 21.17 60.61
CA ALA A 300 -31.87 20.99 60.55
C ALA A 300 -32.58 22.11 59.73
N SER A 301 -33.79 21.83 59.21
CA SER A 301 -34.96 22.75 58.97
C SER A 301 -34.78 23.97 58.02
N LYS A 302 -35.74 24.43 57.20
CA LYS A 302 -37.20 24.23 56.96
C LYS A 302 -37.56 25.00 55.63
N GLU A 303 -38.68 24.87 54.88
CA GLU A 303 -39.87 24.00 54.86
C GLU A 303 -40.68 24.19 53.54
N VAL A 304 -41.21 23.11 52.92
CA VAL A 304 -42.51 23.04 52.14
C VAL A 304 -42.64 23.81 50.79
N THR A 305 -43.33 23.34 49.73
CA THR A 305 -44.35 22.28 49.47
C THR A 305 -43.89 21.29 48.36
N ALA A 306 -44.08 19.96 48.49
CA ALA A 306 -45.21 19.11 47.97
C ALA A 306 -45.35 19.07 46.43
N ASP A 307 -45.48 17.93 45.71
CA ASP A 307 -45.49 16.47 45.98
C ASP A 307 -44.76 15.78 44.79
N GLY A 308 -44.19 14.56 44.80
CA GLY A 308 -44.57 13.28 45.41
C GLY A 308 -45.01 12.30 44.30
N SER A 309 -44.57 11.04 44.19
CA SER A 309 -43.57 10.26 44.94
C SER A 309 -43.10 9.05 44.09
N SER A 310 -42.07 8.32 44.56
CA SER A 310 -41.53 7.11 43.91
C SER A 310 -41.33 5.98 44.95
N GLN A 311 -40.69 4.87 44.55
CA GLN A 311 -40.22 3.74 45.39
C GLN A 311 -41.29 2.65 45.72
N ARG A 312 -40.97 1.41 46.14
CA ARG A 312 -39.69 0.85 46.64
C ARG A 312 -39.62 -0.71 46.64
N ARG A 313 -38.38 -1.23 46.74
CA ARG A 313 -37.84 -2.45 47.45
C ARG A 313 -36.98 -3.31 46.51
N GLU A 314 -35.71 -3.64 46.78
CA GLU A 314 -34.92 -4.03 47.99
C GLU A 314 -35.12 -5.48 48.48
N ASP A 315 -33.97 -6.15 48.63
CA ASP A 315 -33.68 -7.59 48.71
C ASP A 315 -34.09 -8.31 50.00
N THR A 316 -34.22 -9.65 49.95
CA THR A 316 -33.48 -10.55 50.87
C THR A 316 -33.40 -12.02 50.37
N ALA A 317 -32.32 -12.71 50.76
CA ALA A 317 -32.13 -14.17 50.97
C ALA A 317 -31.68 -15.11 49.81
N LEU A 318 -30.62 -15.87 50.13
CA LEU A 318 -30.10 -17.11 49.52
C LEU A 318 -30.27 -18.24 50.57
N PRO A 319 -30.26 -19.58 50.27
CA PRO A 319 -29.34 -20.25 49.30
C PRO A 319 -29.84 -21.54 48.60
N LYS A 320 -29.00 -22.09 47.69
CA LYS A 320 -28.74 -23.54 47.35
C LYS A 320 -28.72 -23.90 45.85
N ARG A 321 -27.52 -24.30 45.42
CA ARG A 321 -27.17 -25.50 44.61
C ARG A 321 -27.95 -25.90 43.33
N ILE A 322 -27.11 -26.06 42.29
CA ILE A 322 -27.11 -27.12 41.26
C ILE A 322 -28.01 -26.88 40.03
N ALA A 323 -27.45 -27.25 38.88
CA ALA A 323 -27.94 -26.97 37.53
C ALA A 323 -28.81 -28.11 36.94
N SER A 324 -29.25 -27.86 35.70
CA SER A 324 -29.66 -28.79 34.64
C SER A 324 -31.16 -28.85 34.29
N MET A 325 -31.39 -29.08 32.98
CA MET A 325 -32.67 -29.34 32.29
C MET A 325 -33.71 -28.20 32.23
N ASP A 326 -33.68 -27.43 31.14
CA ASP A 326 -34.91 -26.97 30.45
C ASP A 326 -34.69 -26.46 29.01
N TRP A 327 -34.02 -27.27 28.15
CA TRP A 327 -33.86 -26.95 26.71
C TRP A 327 -34.87 -27.65 25.77
N LEU A 328 -35.78 -28.48 26.32
CA LEU A 328 -36.63 -29.39 25.54
C LEU A 328 -38.14 -29.09 25.60
N LYS A 329 -38.57 -27.93 26.13
CA LYS A 329 -39.99 -27.53 26.19
C LYS A 329 -40.39 -26.32 25.35
N ALA A 330 -39.44 -25.59 24.75
CA ALA A 330 -39.74 -24.43 23.91
C ALA A 330 -40.21 -24.76 22.48
N ALA A 331 -40.22 -26.04 22.08
CA ALA A 331 -40.44 -26.48 20.69
C ALA A 331 -41.86 -26.96 20.36
N SER A 332 -42.82 -26.87 21.30
CA SER A 332 -44.12 -27.55 21.14
C SER A 332 -45.34 -26.80 21.68
N MET A 333 -45.51 -25.50 21.37
CA MET A 333 -46.84 -24.83 21.37
C MET A 333 -46.79 -23.43 20.73
N ASP A 334 -46.79 -23.35 19.39
CA ASP A 334 -47.21 -22.12 18.71
C ASP A 334 -47.78 -22.37 17.29
N ARG A 335 -48.74 -23.32 17.20
CA ARG A 335 -49.59 -23.48 16.01
C ARG A 335 -51.04 -23.21 16.40
N LEU A 336 -51.49 -21.96 16.24
CA LEU A 336 -52.84 -21.55 15.81
C LEU A 336 -53.03 -20.03 15.94
N ARG A 337 -52.59 -19.27 14.93
CA ARG A 337 -53.17 -17.95 14.66
C ARG A 337 -53.19 -17.66 13.16
N VAL A 338 -54.34 -17.17 12.68
CA VAL A 338 -54.66 -16.95 11.27
C VAL A 338 -53.83 -15.77 10.71
N PRO A 339 -53.23 -15.88 9.51
CA PRO A 339 -52.45 -14.79 8.91
C PRO A 339 -53.35 -13.68 8.33
N SER A 340 -52.98 -12.43 8.60
CA SER A 340 -53.64 -11.23 8.07
C SER A 340 -53.25 -10.92 6.62
N MET A 341 -54.12 -10.15 5.95
CA MET A 341 -54.14 -9.96 4.49
C MET A 341 -53.13 -8.94 3.96
N ASP A 342 -51.84 -9.16 4.20
CA ASP A 342 -50.73 -8.38 3.59
C ASP A 342 -49.66 -9.24 2.89
N ARG A 343 -49.80 -10.56 2.87
CA ARG A 343 -48.85 -11.49 2.19
C ARG A 343 -49.36 -12.08 0.87
N LEU A 344 -50.05 -11.26 0.06
CA LEU A 344 -50.51 -11.60 -1.29
C LEU A 344 -50.05 -10.61 -2.38
N LYS A 345 -48.90 -9.93 -2.17
CA LYS A 345 -48.21 -9.16 -3.23
C LYS A 345 -46.82 -9.69 -3.61
N ASP A 346 -46.15 -10.42 -2.72
CA ASP A 346 -44.79 -10.95 -2.95
C ASP A 346 -44.75 -12.42 -3.39
N ALA A 347 -45.91 -13.06 -3.60
CA ALA A 347 -46.05 -14.46 -4.00
C ALA A 347 -46.62 -14.64 -5.42
N SER A 348 -46.37 -13.68 -6.32
CA SER A 348 -46.82 -13.72 -7.72
C SER A 348 -45.78 -13.14 -8.67
N ALA A 349 -44.56 -13.68 -8.58
CA ALA A 349 -43.48 -13.47 -9.54
C ALA A 349 -42.73 -14.78 -9.82
N GLU A 350 -43.47 -15.87 -10.04
CA GLU A 350 -42.89 -17.07 -10.64
C GLU A 350 -42.29 -16.75 -12.01
N GLN A 351 -41.15 -17.37 -12.28
CA GLN A 351 -40.29 -17.02 -13.40
C GLN A 351 -40.85 -17.56 -14.72
N LEU A 352 -41.59 -16.73 -15.46
CA LEU A 352 -41.57 -16.87 -16.92
C LEU A 352 -40.15 -16.58 -17.45
N PRO A 353 -39.65 -17.31 -18.46
CA PRO A 353 -38.34 -17.08 -19.07
C PRO A 353 -38.34 -15.79 -19.94
N GLY A 354 -38.39 -14.64 -19.26
CA GLY A 354 -38.54 -13.31 -19.87
C GLY A 354 -37.23 -12.63 -20.26
N GLY A 355 -36.63 -13.03 -21.38
CA GLY A 355 -35.35 -12.50 -21.89
C GLY A 355 -35.26 -10.98 -22.19
N LYS A 356 -36.27 -10.17 -21.86
CA LYS A 356 -36.30 -8.71 -22.07
C LYS A 356 -35.84 -7.90 -20.84
N GLY A 357 -36.07 -8.38 -19.61
CA GLY A 357 -35.71 -7.65 -18.37
C GLY A 357 -34.22 -7.63 -18.08
N ASP A 358 -33.58 -8.80 -18.19
CA ASP A 358 -32.13 -8.97 -18.06
C ASP A 358 -31.38 -8.24 -19.18
N PHE A 359 -31.90 -8.25 -20.42
CA PHE A 359 -31.31 -7.50 -21.53
C PHE A 359 -31.33 -5.98 -21.30
N SER A 360 -32.46 -5.40 -20.87
CA SER A 360 -32.59 -3.96 -20.60
C SER A 360 -31.65 -3.49 -19.48
N THR A 361 -31.51 -4.26 -18.41
CA THR A 361 -30.60 -3.93 -17.30
C THR A 361 -29.12 -4.09 -17.67
N LYS A 362 -28.77 -5.11 -18.47
CA LYS A 362 -27.42 -5.25 -19.05
C LYS A 362 -27.08 -4.12 -20.01
N TRP A 363 -27.99 -3.73 -20.89
CA TRP A 363 -27.80 -2.60 -21.82
C TRP A 363 -27.60 -1.27 -21.08
N LYS A 364 -28.44 -0.97 -20.08
CA LYS A 364 -28.26 0.22 -19.23
C LYS A 364 -26.89 0.23 -18.53
N ARG A 365 -26.43 -0.92 -18.02
CA ARG A 365 -25.10 -1.05 -17.39
C ARG A 365 -23.97 -0.84 -18.42
N MET A 366 -24.08 -1.40 -19.62
CA MET A 366 -23.10 -1.19 -20.68
C MET A 366 -23.05 0.26 -21.15
N LEU A 367 -24.20 0.90 -21.34
CA LEU A 367 -24.30 2.31 -21.71
C LEU A 367 -23.66 3.21 -20.64
N TRP A 368 -23.99 3.00 -19.36
CA TRP A 368 -23.39 3.73 -18.24
C TRP A 368 -21.86 3.59 -18.23
N LYS A 369 -21.32 2.37 -18.40
CA LYS A 369 -19.87 2.16 -18.53
C LYS A 369 -19.28 2.92 -19.70
N SER A 370 -19.90 2.84 -20.88
CA SER A 370 -19.44 3.57 -22.07
C SER A 370 -19.41 5.09 -21.84
N CYS A 371 -20.42 5.64 -21.15
CA CYS A 371 -20.43 7.05 -20.76
C CYS A 371 -19.30 7.40 -19.77
N VAL A 372 -19.01 6.55 -18.77
CA VAL A 372 -17.87 6.74 -17.86
C VAL A 372 -16.54 6.78 -18.62
N TYR A 373 -16.32 5.85 -19.55
CA TYR A 373 -15.14 5.85 -20.40
C TYR A 373 -15.07 7.07 -21.32
N LEU A 374 -16.20 7.49 -21.91
CA LEU A 374 -16.26 8.66 -22.79
C LEU A 374 -15.95 9.96 -22.04
N ILE A 375 -16.49 10.17 -20.84
CA ILE A 375 -16.18 11.35 -20.00
C ILE A 375 -14.70 11.34 -19.59
N THR A 376 -14.16 10.17 -19.24
CA THR A 376 -12.73 10.03 -18.91
C THR A 376 -11.84 10.37 -20.11
N ILE A 377 -12.18 9.88 -21.31
CA ILE A 377 -11.44 10.18 -22.54
C ILE A 377 -11.56 11.67 -22.88
N ALA A 378 -12.75 12.27 -22.74
CA ALA A 378 -12.96 13.70 -22.94
C ALA A 378 -12.12 14.55 -21.97
N MET A 379 -11.99 14.13 -20.70
CA MET A 379 -11.08 14.75 -19.73
C MET A 379 -9.61 14.66 -20.20
N LEU A 380 -9.15 13.48 -20.63
CA LEU A 380 -7.78 13.30 -21.11
C LEU A 380 -7.50 14.14 -22.38
N VAL A 381 -8.46 14.24 -23.30
CA VAL A 381 -8.37 15.11 -24.48
C VAL A 381 -8.32 16.59 -24.08
N ALA A 382 -9.17 17.03 -23.15
CA ALA A 382 -9.15 18.40 -22.60
C ALA A 382 -7.78 18.76 -21.99
N LEU A 383 -7.18 17.84 -21.22
CA LEU A 383 -5.83 17.99 -20.69
C LEU A 383 -4.79 18.10 -21.81
N LEU A 384 -4.82 17.20 -22.81
CA LEU A 384 -3.90 17.23 -23.96
C LEU A 384 -4.01 18.52 -24.79
N MET A 385 -5.23 19.08 -24.93
CA MET A 385 -5.46 20.38 -25.57
C MET A 385 -4.94 21.58 -24.74
N GLY A 386 -4.44 21.35 -23.53
CA GLY A 386 -3.85 22.39 -22.68
C GLY A 386 -4.88 23.23 -21.91
N LEU A 387 -6.12 22.74 -21.76
CA LEU A 387 -7.10 23.36 -20.86
C LEU A 387 -6.62 23.27 -19.40
N ASN A 388 -7.16 24.13 -18.53
CA ASN A 388 -6.78 24.15 -17.12
C ASN A 388 -7.03 22.78 -16.49
N MET A 389 -5.97 22.18 -15.93
CA MET A 389 -6.01 20.80 -15.48
C MET A 389 -7.04 20.58 -14.37
N SER A 390 -7.04 21.47 -13.38
CA SER A 390 -7.92 21.38 -12.20
C SER A 390 -9.40 21.47 -12.61
N TRP A 391 -9.77 22.49 -13.38
CA TRP A 391 -11.13 22.64 -13.87
C TRP A 391 -11.56 21.45 -14.75
N SER A 392 -10.69 20.96 -15.63
CA SER A 392 -10.99 19.80 -16.48
C SER A 392 -11.31 18.54 -15.67
N ALA A 393 -10.54 18.28 -14.60
CA ALA A 393 -10.78 17.14 -13.72
C ALA A 393 -12.02 17.31 -12.82
N ILE A 394 -12.27 18.52 -12.30
CA ILE A 394 -13.49 18.82 -11.52
C ILE A 394 -14.75 18.68 -12.40
N THR A 395 -14.74 19.20 -13.62
CA THR A 395 -15.86 19.08 -14.56
C THR A 395 -16.12 17.61 -14.93
N ALA A 396 -15.07 16.80 -15.15
CA ALA A 396 -15.21 15.37 -15.40
C ALA A 396 -15.79 14.62 -14.18
N ALA A 397 -15.29 14.90 -12.98
CA ALA A 397 -15.80 14.34 -11.73
C ALA A 397 -17.28 14.70 -11.50
N LEU A 398 -17.66 15.96 -11.71
CA LEU A 398 -19.05 16.43 -11.59
C LEU A 398 -19.96 15.76 -12.64
N ALA A 399 -19.51 15.65 -13.88
CA ALA A 399 -20.26 14.98 -14.95
C ALA A 399 -20.50 13.49 -14.63
N LEU A 400 -19.51 12.80 -14.06
CA LEU A 400 -19.65 11.40 -13.61
C LEU A 400 -20.62 11.25 -12.43
N VAL A 401 -20.59 12.20 -11.48
CA VAL A 401 -21.54 12.24 -10.36
C VAL A 401 -22.98 12.45 -10.86
N VAL A 402 -23.19 13.40 -11.77
CA VAL A 402 -24.51 13.63 -12.39
C VAL A 402 -24.97 12.42 -13.21
N LEU A 403 -24.06 11.76 -13.95
CA LEU A 403 -24.36 10.59 -14.78
C LEU A 403 -24.93 9.38 -14.00
N ASP A 404 -24.57 9.20 -12.72
CA ASP A 404 -25.08 8.08 -11.92
C ASP A 404 -26.57 8.26 -11.53
N PHE A 405 -27.10 9.49 -11.59
CA PHE A 405 -28.48 9.88 -11.21
C PHE A 405 -28.93 9.27 -9.86
N LYS A 406 -27.99 9.19 -8.90
CA LYS A 406 -28.11 8.51 -7.60
C LYS A 406 -27.35 9.28 -6.54
N ASP A 407 -27.49 8.84 -5.30
CA ASP A 407 -26.68 9.35 -4.19
C ASP A 407 -25.17 9.15 -4.48
N ALA A 408 -24.44 10.26 -4.46
CA ALA A 408 -23.00 10.30 -4.69
C ALA A 408 -22.19 9.82 -3.48
N ARG A 409 -22.80 9.71 -2.29
CA ARG A 409 -22.09 9.32 -1.04
C ARG A 409 -21.21 8.07 -1.20
N PRO A 410 -21.68 6.94 -1.78
CA PRO A 410 -20.84 5.74 -1.87
C PRO A 410 -19.70 5.85 -2.91
N CYS A 411 -19.70 6.90 -3.74
CA CYS A 411 -18.55 7.27 -4.59
C CYS A 411 -17.57 8.13 -3.80
N LEU A 412 -18.10 9.15 -3.13
CA LEU A 412 -17.35 10.13 -2.38
C LEU A 412 -16.65 9.51 -1.16
N GLU A 413 -17.28 8.57 -0.46
CA GLU A 413 -16.69 7.78 0.64
C GLU A 413 -15.44 6.99 0.23
N LYS A 414 -15.27 6.67 -1.07
CA LYS A 414 -14.05 6.03 -1.59
C LYS A 414 -12.91 7.02 -1.90
N VAL A 415 -13.17 8.33 -1.89
CA VAL A 415 -12.14 9.35 -2.14
C VAL A 415 -11.24 9.47 -0.92
N SER A 416 -9.92 9.59 -1.15
CA SER A 416 -8.95 9.69 -0.06
C SER A 416 -8.87 11.12 0.49
N TYR A 417 -9.88 11.51 1.29
CA TYR A 417 -9.89 12.81 1.99
C TYR A 417 -8.65 13.01 2.87
N SER A 418 -8.16 11.93 3.49
CA SER A 418 -6.92 11.93 4.27
C SER A 418 -5.70 12.36 3.45
N LEU A 419 -5.69 12.12 2.14
CA LEU A 419 -4.64 12.55 1.24
C LEU A 419 -4.75 14.05 0.92
N LEU A 420 -5.95 14.57 0.67
CA LEU A 420 -6.18 16.01 0.47
C LEU A 420 -5.76 16.82 1.71
N ILE A 421 -6.17 16.38 2.91
CA ILE A 421 -5.79 16.99 4.19
C ILE A 421 -4.26 16.93 4.40
N PHE A 422 -3.62 15.83 4.00
CA PHE A 422 -2.18 15.68 4.03
C PHE A 422 -1.46 16.70 3.12
N PHE A 423 -1.98 17.00 1.93
CA PHE A 423 -1.43 18.06 1.07
C PHE A 423 -1.60 19.45 1.66
N CYS A 424 -2.77 19.79 2.23
CA CYS A 424 -2.97 21.07 2.92
C CYS A 424 -1.91 21.31 4.01
N GLY A 425 -1.72 20.33 4.91
CA GLY A 425 -0.71 20.43 5.96
C GLY A 425 0.73 20.48 5.44
N MET A 426 1.01 19.77 4.33
CA MET A 426 2.34 19.74 3.73
C MET A 426 2.69 21.07 3.09
N PHE A 427 1.77 21.68 2.34
CA PHE A 427 2.01 22.98 1.71
C PHE A 427 2.30 24.06 2.76
N ILE A 428 1.52 24.11 3.84
CA ILE A 428 1.78 25.00 4.98
C ILE A 428 3.15 24.72 5.60
N THR A 429 3.46 23.44 5.88
CA THR A 429 4.71 23.09 6.55
C THR A 429 5.93 23.37 5.69
N VAL A 430 5.86 23.12 4.39
CA VAL A 430 6.97 23.37 3.46
C VAL A 430 7.14 24.86 3.17
N ASP A 431 6.07 25.65 3.03
CA ASP A 431 6.18 27.11 2.90
C ASP A 431 6.78 27.76 4.17
N GLY A 432 6.33 27.31 5.35
CA GLY A 432 6.91 27.72 6.64
C GLY A 432 8.40 27.39 6.74
N PHE A 433 8.81 26.19 6.32
CA PHE A 433 10.23 25.82 6.31
C PHE A 433 11.04 26.60 5.26
N ASN A 434 10.49 26.86 4.08
CA ASN A 434 11.11 27.72 3.05
C ASN A 434 11.39 29.13 3.60
N LYS A 435 10.49 29.70 4.40
CA LYS A 435 10.65 31.02 5.06
C LYS A 435 11.71 31.05 6.17
N THR A 436 12.24 29.92 6.64
CA THR A 436 13.41 29.91 7.55
C THR A 436 14.70 30.35 6.85
N GLY A 437 14.77 30.20 5.52
CA GLY A 437 15.99 30.41 4.74
C GLY A 437 16.93 29.20 4.68
N ILE A 438 16.71 28.12 5.45
CA ILE A 438 17.58 26.92 5.39
C ILE A 438 17.63 26.30 3.97
N PRO A 439 16.50 26.05 3.27
CA PRO A 439 16.54 25.58 1.89
C PRO A 439 17.25 26.54 0.94
N SER A 440 17.22 27.84 1.25
CA SER A 440 17.96 28.86 0.48
C SER A 440 19.47 28.68 0.66
N ALA A 441 19.95 28.61 1.91
CA ALA A 441 21.38 28.48 2.20
C ALA A 441 21.97 27.17 1.65
N LEU A 442 21.20 26.06 1.70
CA LEU A 442 21.61 24.80 1.09
C LEU A 442 21.67 24.89 -0.45
N TRP A 443 20.70 25.55 -1.08
CA TRP A 443 20.73 25.80 -2.52
C TRP A 443 21.90 26.70 -2.92
N ASP A 444 22.10 27.83 -2.24
CA ASP A 444 23.17 28.79 -2.51
C ASP A 444 24.57 28.12 -2.45
N PHE A 445 24.75 27.08 -1.62
CA PHE A 445 25.97 26.25 -1.57
C PHE A 445 26.08 25.23 -2.72
N MET A 446 24.96 24.60 -3.12
CA MET A 446 24.94 23.58 -4.17
C MET A 446 24.95 24.15 -5.59
N GLU A 447 24.31 25.29 -5.80
CA GLU A 447 24.05 25.90 -7.11
C GLU A 447 25.28 25.99 -8.04
N PRO A 448 26.48 26.38 -7.57
CA PRO A 448 27.69 26.39 -8.41
C PRO A 448 28.02 25.04 -9.04
N HIS A 449 27.62 23.94 -8.40
CA HIS A 449 27.92 22.56 -8.80
C HIS A 449 26.73 21.86 -9.48
N ALA A 450 25.53 22.44 -9.44
CA ALA A 450 24.27 21.81 -9.83
C ALA A 450 23.56 22.50 -11.02
N LYS A 451 24.30 23.33 -11.78
CA LYS A 451 23.77 24.04 -12.95
C LYS A 451 23.36 23.09 -14.08
N ILE A 452 22.38 23.53 -14.88
CA ILE A 452 21.80 22.75 -15.99
C ILE A 452 22.51 23.01 -17.34
N ASP A 453 23.47 23.95 -17.35
CA ASP A 453 24.31 24.29 -18.50
C ASP A 453 25.19 23.13 -19.00
N ASN A 454 25.57 22.21 -18.11
CA ASN A 454 26.48 21.11 -18.43
C ASN A 454 26.04 19.76 -17.84
N ALA A 455 26.52 18.67 -18.44
CA ALA A 455 26.13 17.30 -18.06
C ALA A 455 26.58 16.90 -16.64
N ALA A 456 27.67 17.48 -16.13
CA ALA A 456 28.14 17.22 -14.77
C ALA A 456 27.19 17.84 -13.73
N GLY A 457 26.77 19.09 -13.94
CA GLY A 457 25.83 19.77 -13.04
C GLY A 457 24.43 19.15 -13.04
N ILE A 458 23.93 18.71 -14.20
CA ILE A 458 22.70 17.90 -14.28
C ILE A 458 22.85 16.58 -13.48
N SER A 459 24.03 15.95 -13.52
CA SER A 459 24.29 14.72 -12.77
C SER A 459 24.38 14.96 -11.26
N VAL A 460 25.01 16.05 -10.82
CA VAL A 460 25.04 16.47 -9.40
C VAL A 460 23.62 16.79 -8.91
N LEU A 461 22.87 17.56 -9.69
CA LEU A 461 21.48 17.90 -9.38
C LEU A 461 20.61 16.65 -9.25
N ALA A 462 20.72 15.71 -10.19
CA ALA A 462 20.01 14.45 -10.13
C ALA A 462 20.42 13.61 -8.90
N GLY A 463 21.72 13.57 -8.56
CA GLY A 463 22.22 12.93 -7.35
C GLY A 463 21.58 13.48 -6.08
N VAL A 464 21.46 14.81 -5.95
CA VAL A 464 20.82 15.42 -4.79
C VAL A 464 19.30 15.18 -4.78
N ILE A 465 18.62 15.25 -5.92
CA ILE A 465 17.18 14.92 -6.00
C ILE A 465 16.94 13.44 -5.63
N LEU A 466 17.79 12.51 -6.06
CA LEU A 466 17.69 11.08 -5.71
C LEU A 466 17.79 10.87 -4.18
N VAL A 467 18.77 11.51 -3.54
CA VAL A 467 18.99 11.42 -2.08
C VAL A 467 17.85 12.07 -1.31
N LEU A 468 17.48 13.31 -1.66
CA LEU A 468 16.41 14.03 -0.97
C LEU A 468 15.05 13.38 -1.18
N SER A 469 14.74 12.84 -2.37
CA SER A 469 13.45 12.16 -2.59
C SER A 469 13.32 10.88 -1.73
N ASN A 470 14.43 10.18 -1.45
CA ASN A 470 14.42 9.03 -0.53
C ASN A 470 14.45 9.43 0.95
N LEU A 471 14.99 10.61 1.29
CA LEU A 471 15.04 11.11 2.67
C LEU A 471 13.76 11.88 3.03
N ALA A 472 13.46 12.95 2.30
CA ALA A 472 12.34 13.89 2.51
C ALA A 472 11.01 13.47 1.87
N SER A 473 10.95 12.34 1.13
CA SER A 473 9.88 12.00 0.19
C SER A 473 9.82 12.91 -1.04
N ASN A 474 9.21 12.41 -2.12
CA ASN A 474 9.18 13.08 -3.41
C ASN A 474 8.51 14.46 -3.37
N VAL A 475 7.31 14.58 -2.77
CA VAL A 475 6.55 15.84 -2.78
C VAL A 475 7.25 16.96 -1.99
N PRO A 476 7.71 16.76 -0.72
CA PRO A 476 8.45 17.81 -0.02
C PRO A 476 9.75 18.19 -0.76
N THR A 477 10.47 17.24 -1.34
CA THR A 477 11.68 17.52 -2.15
C THR A 477 11.37 18.46 -3.32
N VAL A 478 10.28 18.20 -4.04
CA VAL A 478 9.82 19.05 -5.14
C VAL A 478 9.43 20.46 -4.65
N LEU A 479 8.68 20.56 -3.56
CA LEU A 479 8.25 21.85 -2.99
C LEU A 479 9.40 22.69 -2.42
N LEU A 480 10.48 22.06 -1.96
CA LEU A 480 11.67 22.74 -1.44
C LEU A 480 12.64 23.18 -2.54
N LEU A 481 12.86 22.33 -3.55
CA LEU A 481 13.85 22.60 -4.59
C LEU A 481 13.28 23.24 -5.86
N GLY A 482 12.01 22.98 -6.21
CA GLY A 482 11.45 23.28 -7.53
C GLY A 482 11.64 24.72 -7.99
N GLY A 483 11.18 25.68 -7.17
CA GLY A 483 11.34 27.10 -7.48
C GLY A 483 12.79 27.58 -7.56
N ARG A 484 13.74 26.90 -6.88
CA ARG A 484 15.17 27.25 -6.90
C ARG A 484 15.88 26.70 -8.13
N ILE A 485 15.65 25.43 -8.42
CA ILE A 485 16.07 24.77 -9.66
C ILE A 485 15.58 25.55 -10.88
N ALA A 486 14.29 25.94 -10.88
CA ALA A 486 13.68 26.71 -11.94
C ALA A 486 14.28 28.12 -12.07
N ALA A 487 14.45 28.86 -10.97
CA ALA A 487 15.04 30.21 -11.00
C ALA A 487 16.50 30.20 -11.52
N SER A 488 17.30 29.23 -11.09
CA SER A 488 18.68 29.04 -11.54
C SER A 488 18.75 28.74 -13.04
N ALA A 489 17.85 27.87 -13.54
CA ALA A 489 17.77 27.52 -14.94
C ALA A 489 17.19 28.64 -15.82
N ALA A 490 16.21 29.40 -15.32
CA ALA A 490 15.63 30.55 -16.01
C ALA A 490 16.65 31.69 -16.22
N ALA A 491 17.66 31.81 -15.35
CA ALA A 491 18.78 32.73 -15.54
C ALA A 491 19.70 32.33 -16.72
N ILE A 492 19.62 31.07 -17.20
CA ILE A 492 20.31 30.60 -18.40
C ILE A 492 19.39 30.75 -19.62
N SER A 493 18.19 30.15 -19.57
CA SER A 493 17.21 30.20 -20.65
C SER A 493 15.81 29.75 -20.21
N ALA A 494 14.78 30.31 -20.84
CA ALA A 494 13.40 29.83 -20.72
C ALA A 494 13.17 28.42 -21.31
N ALA A 495 14.15 27.85 -22.04
CA ALA A 495 14.16 26.44 -22.41
C ALA A 495 14.67 25.58 -21.24
N ASP A 496 15.79 25.98 -20.64
CA ASP A 496 16.40 25.27 -19.52
C ASP A 496 15.51 25.28 -18.28
N GLU A 497 14.75 26.34 -18.01
CA GLU A 497 13.71 26.35 -16.95
C GLU A 497 12.72 25.17 -17.11
N LYS A 498 12.22 24.93 -18.33
CA LYS A 498 11.27 23.83 -18.59
C LYS A 498 11.95 22.48 -18.42
N LYS A 499 13.15 22.33 -19.00
CA LYS A 499 13.99 21.13 -18.85
C LYS A 499 14.28 20.83 -17.37
N ALA A 500 14.52 21.85 -16.55
CA ALA A 500 14.76 21.74 -15.12
C ALA A 500 13.56 21.14 -14.36
N TRP A 501 12.35 21.62 -14.67
CA TRP A 501 11.11 21.05 -14.14
C TRP A 501 10.87 19.60 -14.59
N LEU A 502 11.15 19.27 -15.85
CA LEU A 502 11.01 17.91 -16.38
C LEU A 502 12.05 16.94 -15.79
N VAL A 503 13.30 17.39 -15.62
CA VAL A 503 14.35 16.66 -14.89
C VAL A 503 13.93 16.42 -13.44
N LEU A 504 13.41 17.44 -12.75
CA LEU A 504 12.91 17.28 -11.38
C LEU A 504 11.76 16.27 -11.29
N ALA A 505 10.82 16.28 -12.24
CA ALA A 505 9.70 15.33 -12.29
C ALA A 505 10.17 13.89 -12.51
N TRP A 506 11.05 13.70 -13.49
CA TRP A 506 11.65 12.40 -13.78
C TRP A 506 12.45 11.87 -12.61
N VAL A 507 13.44 12.63 -12.13
CA VAL A 507 14.38 12.17 -11.11
C VAL A 507 13.66 11.94 -9.78
N SER A 508 12.82 12.86 -9.30
CA SER A 508 12.10 12.67 -8.02
C SER A 508 11.12 11.50 -8.07
N THR A 509 10.50 11.22 -9.22
CA THR A 509 9.61 10.05 -9.36
C THR A 509 10.39 8.75 -9.47
N VAL A 510 11.43 8.68 -10.30
CA VAL A 510 12.26 7.48 -10.49
C VAL A 510 13.09 7.18 -9.23
N ALA A 511 13.49 8.19 -8.45
CA ALA A 511 14.11 8.04 -7.13
C ALA A 511 13.32 7.11 -6.20
N GLY A 512 11.99 7.06 -6.36
CA GLY A 512 11.11 6.17 -5.63
C GLY A 512 11.49 4.69 -5.75
N ASN A 513 12.17 4.27 -6.82
CA ASN A 513 12.63 2.89 -7.02
C ASN A 513 13.88 2.51 -6.22
N LEU A 514 14.61 3.48 -5.66
CA LEU A 514 15.90 3.23 -5.02
C LEU A 514 15.76 2.32 -3.80
N SER A 515 14.77 2.62 -2.94
CA SER A 515 14.54 1.91 -1.67
C SER A 515 13.07 1.53 -1.49
N LEU A 516 12.79 0.53 -0.63
CA LEU A 516 11.42 0.12 -0.31
C LEU A 516 10.60 1.26 0.33
N LEU A 517 11.26 2.23 0.98
CA LEU A 517 10.62 3.38 1.63
C LEU A 517 10.50 4.60 0.70
N GLY A 518 11.22 4.63 -0.43
CA GLY A 518 11.35 5.80 -1.31
C GLY A 518 10.08 6.19 -2.07
N SER A 519 9.07 5.31 -2.14
CA SER A 519 7.78 5.61 -2.76
C SER A 519 6.62 4.97 -2.00
N ALA A 520 5.48 5.67 -1.96
CA ALA A 520 4.22 5.11 -1.48
C ALA A 520 3.82 3.85 -2.27
N ALA A 521 4.13 3.81 -3.57
CA ALA A 521 3.88 2.66 -4.43
C ALA A 521 4.53 1.37 -3.89
N ASN A 522 5.80 1.44 -3.50
CA ASN A 522 6.56 0.29 -3.03
C ASN A 522 6.01 -0.23 -1.70
N LEU A 523 5.63 0.69 -0.80
CA LEU A 523 4.96 0.38 0.46
C LEU A 523 3.57 -0.24 0.25
N ILE A 524 2.79 0.28 -0.70
CA ILE A 524 1.48 -0.23 -1.08
C ILE A 524 1.61 -1.66 -1.60
N VAL A 525 2.48 -1.91 -2.59
CA VAL A 525 2.70 -3.25 -3.14
C VAL A 525 3.18 -4.22 -2.06
N CYS A 526 4.09 -3.79 -1.17
CA CYS A 526 4.56 -4.59 -0.05
C CYS A 526 3.44 -4.93 0.96
N GLU A 527 2.62 -3.97 1.34
CA GLU A 527 1.57 -4.17 2.35
C GLU A 527 0.37 -4.94 1.78
N GLN A 528 0.00 -4.72 0.52
CA GLN A 528 -1.00 -5.52 -0.16
C GLN A 528 -0.52 -6.97 -0.36
N ALA A 529 0.75 -7.16 -0.73
CA ALA A 529 1.34 -8.49 -0.79
C ALA A 529 1.39 -9.18 0.58
N ARG A 530 1.59 -8.45 1.68
CA ARG A 530 1.54 -8.99 3.04
C ARG A 530 0.12 -9.34 3.49
N ARG A 531 -0.88 -8.50 3.18
CA ARG A 531 -2.29 -8.67 3.60
C ARG A 531 -3.08 -9.67 2.78
N ALA A 532 -2.57 -10.09 1.62
CA ALA A 532 -3.26 -10.99 0.70
C ALA A 532 -3.69 -12.30 1.43
N PRO A 533 -5.00 -12.55 1.66
CA PRO A 533 -5.49 -13.51 2.69
C PRO A 533 -5.06 -14.97 2.54
N GLN A 534 -4.54 -15.35 1.37
CA GLN A 534 -4.11 -16.71 1.03
C GLN A 534 -2.77 -16.70 0.27
N LEU A 535 -2.13 -15.53 0.14
CA LEU A 535 -1.10 -15.22 -0.87
C LEU A 535 0.05 -14.39 -0.28
N GLY A 536 0.14 -14.32 1.05
CA GLY A 536 1.04 -13.44 1.81
C GLY A 536 2.50 -13.56 1.40
N TYR A 537 3.07 -12.49 0.83
CA TYR A 537 4.50 -12.38 0.55
C TYR A 537 5.11 -11.16 1.24
N ASN A 538 6.19 -11.38 2.01
CA ASN A 538 6.90 -10.30 2.71
C ASN A 538 8.12 -9.84 1.89
N LEU A 539 7.97 -8.70 1.19
CA LEU A 539 9.07 -8.06 0.46
C LEU A 539 10.00 -7.33 1.44
N THR A 540 11.24 -7.81 1.58
CA THR A 540 12.18 -7.23 2.55
C THR A 540 12.97 -6.06 1.94
N PHE A 541 13.26 -5.05 2.77
CA PHE A 541 14.03 -3.85 2.39
C PHE A 541 15.31 -4.19 1.61
N TRP A 542 16.12 -5.12 2.12
CA TRP A 542 17.39 -5.52 1.49
C TRP A 542 17.22 -6.21 0.14
N LYS A 543 16.14 -6.97 -0.09
CA LYS A 543 15.85 -7.57 -1.40
C LYS A 543 15.46 -6.50 -2.41
N HIS A 544 14.64 -5.54 -2.00
CA HIS A 544 14.29 -4.39 -2.83
C HIS A 544 15.52 -3.54 -3.16
N LEU A 545 16.36 -3.22 -2.16
CA LEU A 545 17.54 -2.35 -2.34
C LEU A 545 18.55 -2.91 -3.36
N LYS A 546 18.78 -4.23 -3.35
CA LYS A 546 19.69 -4.92 -4.29
C LYS A 546 19.31 -4.75 -5.76
N PHE A 547 18.01 -4.63 -6.07
CA PHE A 547 17.52 -4.29 -7.41
C PHE A 547 17.38 -2.78 -7.61
N GLY A 548 16.81 -2.11 -6.60
CA GLY A 548 16.41 -0.71 -6.63
C GLY A 548 17.57 0.24 -6.88
N VAL A 549 18.70 0.09 -6.19
CA VAL A 549 19.87 0.97 -6.37
C VAL A 549 20.41 0.92 -7.80
N PRO A 550 20.84 -0.24 -8.36
CA PRO A 550 21.38 -0.26 -9.72
C PRO A 550 20.33 0.10 -10.78
N SER A 551 19.08 -0.39 -10.66
CA SER A 551 18.03 -0.06 -11.63
C SER A 551 17.73 1.44 -11.65
N THR A 552 17.58 2.07 -10.48
CA THR A 552 17.27 3.50 -10.37
C THR A 552 18.38 4.35 -10.97
N VAL A 553 19.64 4.08 -10.65
CA VAL A 553 20.77 4.86 -11.19
C VAL A 553 20.82 4.78 -12.72
N ILE A 554 20.64 3.59 -13.30
CA ILE A 554 20.67 3.41 -14.76
C ILE A 554 19.46 4.09 -15.42
N VAL A 555 18.24 3.83 -14.93
CA VAL A 555 17.01 4.45 -15.49
C VAL A 555 17.06 5.97 -15.37
N THR A 556 17.50 6.50 -14.23
CA THR A 556 17.69 7.94 -14.05
C THR A 556 18.66 8.50 -15.08
N ALA A 557 19.87 7.94 -15.20
CA ALA A 557 20.89 8.40 -16.13
C ALA A 557 20.41 8.37 -17.60
N VAL A 558 19.74 7.29 -18.03
CA VAL A 558 19.19 7.20 -19.39
C VAL A 558 18.11 8.24 -19.64
N GLY A 559 17.21 8.49 -18.69
CA GLY A 559 16.17 9.50 -18.86
C GLY A 559 16.70 10.94 -18.89
N LEU A 560 17.77 11.26 -18.13
CA LEU A 560 18.41 12.58 -18.17
C LEU A 560 18.95 12.96 -19.56
N ILE A 561 19.35 11.97 -20.37
CA ILE A 561 19.83 12.17 -21.75
C ILE A 561 18.65 12.44 -22.71
N LEU A 562 17.45 11.96 -22.38
CA LEU A 562 16.27 11.98 -23.25
C LEU A 562 15.32 13.16 -22.98
N ILE A 563 15.35 13.74 -21.78
CA ILE A 563 14.53 14.90 -21.39
C ILE A 563 15.04 16.17 -22.10
N ARG A 564 14.10 16.92 -22.70
CA ARG A 564 14.35 18.15 -23.46
C ARG A 564 13.30 19.21 -23.17
#